data_AF-A0A2K3KCX9-F1
#
_entry.id   AF-A0A2K3KCX9-F1
#
_cell.length_a   1.000
_cell.length_b   1.000
_cell.length_c   1.000
_cell.angle_alpha   90.00
_cell.angle_beta   90.00
_cell.angle_gamma   90.00
#
_symmetry.space_group_name_H-M   'P 1'
#
loop_
_entity.id
_entity.type
_entity.pdbx_description
1 polymer ?
#
loop_
_entity_poly.entity_id
_entity_poly.type
_entity_poly.pdbx_seq_one_letter_code
_entity_poly.pdbx_strand_id
1 'polypeptide(L)'
;AVASFLYSPLISPFFAIVNTFVGYAFVVYAAIPIAYWGFNVYGANKFPIFSSDLFTAQGQQYNISAIVNDKFEIDLAKYHDQGRINMSMFFALTYGFGFATIDSTITHVVCLYGREIMERYHASTKGKEDIHTKLMKNYKDIPSCIITATANQTPGLNIITEYIFGLIYTGRPIANVCFKTYGYISMAQAV
;
A
#
# COMPACT_ATOMS: atom_id res chain seq x y z
N ALA A 1 -14.42 -14.64 -3.05
CA ALA A 1 -13.90 -13.55 -2.20
C ALA A 1 -12.43 -13.79 -1.86
N VAL A 2 -12.08 -14.75 -1.00
CA VAL A 2 -10.65 -15.00 -0.64
C VAL A 2 -9.83 -15.59 -1.80
N ALA A 3 -10.36 -16.59 -2.50
CA ALA A 3 -9.67 -17.18 -3.67
C ALA A 3 -9.50 -16.20 -4.84
N SER A 4 -10.43 -15.26 -5.01
CA SER A 4 -10.36 -14.18 -6.01
C SER A 4 -9.41 -13.05 -5.59
N PHE A 5 -9.24 -12.82 -4.27
CA PHE A 5 -8.26 -11.87 -3.74
C PHE A 5 -6.83 -12.36 -3.95
N LEU A 6 -6.59 -13.67 -3.81
CA LEU A 6 -5.27 -14.29 -3.98
C LEU A 6 -4.90 -14.57 -5.46
N TYR A 7 -5.58 -13.94 -6.42
CA TYR A 7 -5.51 -14.16 -7.88
C TYR A 7 -5.82 -15.58 -8.35
N SER A 8 -5.07 -16.59 -7.88
CA SER A 8 -5.28 -18.00 -8.17
C SER A 8 -4.99 -18.87 -6.94
N PRO A 9 -5.95 -19.70 -6.51
CA PRO A 9 -5.75 -20.61 -5.39
C PRO A 9 -4.74 -21.74 -5.68
N LEU A 10 -4.29 -21.93 -6.93
CA LEU A 10 -3.21 -22.88 -7.26
C LEU A 10 -1.81 -22.33 -6.95
N ILE A 11 -1.63 -21.00 -6.97
CA ILE A 11 -0.32 -20.36 -6.81
C ILE A 11 0.01 -20.17 -5.32
N SER A 12 -1.02 -19.90 -4.51
CA SER A 12 -0.86 -19.65 -3.08
C SER A 12 -0.88 -20.94 -2.27
N PRO A 13 0.04 -21.14 -1.31
CA PRO A 13 0.04 -22.33 -0.46
C PRO A 13 -1.22 -22.37 0.42
N PHE A 14 -1.74 -23.57 0.70
CA PHE A 14 -2.97 -23.77 1.48
C PHE A 14 -2.96 -23.02 2.81
N PHE A 15 -1.81 -23.01 3.50
CA PHE A 15 -1.65 -22.30 4.76
C PHE A 15 -1.93 -20.79 4.65
N ALA A 16 -1.49 -20.15 3.56
CA ALA A 16 -1.74 -18.72 3.33
C ALA A 16 -3.23 -18.45 3.11
N ILE A 17 -3.92 -19.34 2.37
CA ILE A 17 -5.37 -19.24 2.14
C ILE A 17 -6.14 -19.30 3.47
N VAL A 18 -5.79 -20.26 4.34
CA VAL A 18 -6.43 -20.40 5.66
C VAL A 18 -6.14 -19.18 6.53
N ASN A 19 -4.90 -18.69 6.56
CA ASN A 19 -4.52 -17.51 7.34
C ASN A 19 -5.34 -16.27 6.93
N THR A 20 -5.45 -16.00 5.64
CA THR A 20 -6.26 -14.88 5.11
C THR A 20 -7.75 -15.05 5.43
N PHE A 21 -8.27 -16.27 5.34
CA PHE A 21 -9.65 -16.55 5.70
C PHE A 21 -9.94 -16.34 7.19
N VAL A 22 -9.04 -16.78 8.07
CA VAL A 22 -9.16 -16.56 9.52
C VAL A 22 -9.13 -15.07 9.83
N GLY A 23 -8.22 -14.31 9.22
CA GLY A 23 -8.17 -12.85 9.35
C GLY A 23 -9.47 -12.17 8.90
N TYR A 24 -10.00 -12.56 7.74
CA TYR A 24 -11.29 -12.06 7.24
C TYR A 24 -12.45 -12.39 8.20
N ALA A 25 -12.55 -13.64 8.65
CA ALA A 25 -13.59 -14.07 9.58
C ALA A 25 -13.49 -13.31 10.92
N PHE A 26 -12.28 -13.10 11.43
CA PHE A 26 -12.04 -12.30 12.64
C PHE A 26 -12.52 -10.86 12.48
N VAL A 27 -12.19 -10.18 11.37
CA VAL A 27 -12.60 -8.79 11.15
C VAL A 27 -14.11 -8.67 11.04
N VAL A 28 -14.75 -9.56 10.28
CA VAL A 28 -16.20 -9.51 10.02
C VAL A 28 -17.03 -9.92 11.24
N TYR A 29 -16.63 -10.97 11.94
CA TYR A 29 -17.45 -11.55 13.03
C TYR A 29 -17.01 -11.16 14.43
N ALA A 30 -15.79 -10.64 14.63
CA ALA A 30 -15.35 -10.16 15.93
C ALA A 30 -15.14 -8.64 15.93
N ALA A 31 -14.23 -8.12 15.08
CA ALA A 31 -13.83 -6.71 15.16
C ALA A 31 -14.99 -5.73 14.88
N ILE A 32 -15.74 -5.95 13.78
CA ILE A 32 -16.88 -5.08 13.44
C ILE A 32 -17.97 -5.13 14.52
N PRO A 33 -18.44 -6.31 14.97
CA PRO A 33 -19.45 -6.38 16.03
C PRO A 33 -19.02 -5.75 17.35
N ILE A 34 -17.76 -5.97 17.77
CA ILE A 34 -17.21 -5.39 19.00
C ILE A 34 -17.12 -3.86 18.89
N ALA A 35 -16.68 -3.34 17.75
CA ALA A 35 -16.57 -1.90 17.54
C ALA A 35 -17.95 -1.22 17.44
N TYR A 36 -18.92 -1.86 16.78
CA TYR A 36 -20.25 -1.31 16.53
C TYR A 36 -21.16 -1.40 17.76
N TRP A 37 -21.32 -2.60 18.33
CA TRP A 37 -22.22 -2.83 19.47
C TRP A 37 -21.53 -2.74 20.83
N GLY A 38 -20.27 -3.16 20.93
CA GLY A 38 -19.56 -3.23 22.21
C GLY A 38 -19.10 -1.87 22.72
N PHE A 39 -18.28 -1.18 21.90
CA PHE A 39 -17.66 0.09 22.30
C PHE A 39 -18.31 1.33 21.68
N ASN A 40 -19.26 1.14 20.74
CA ASN A 40 -19.89 2.23 19.98
C ASN A 40 -18.88 3.27 19.48
N VAL A 41 -17.81 2.78 18.84
CA VAL A 41 -16.68 3.62 18.42
C VAL A 41 -17.20 4.68 17.44
N TYR A 42 -16.91 5.96 17.71
CA TYR A 42 -17.41 7.11 16.92
C TYR A 42 -18.94 7.25 16.82
N GLY A 43 -19.71 6.65 17.73
CA GLY A 43 -21.17 6.71 17.66
C GLY A 43 -21.74 5.91 16.48
N ALA A 44 -21.08 4.78 16.15
CA ALA A 44 -21.43 3.89 15.05
C ALA A 44 -22.89 3.44 15.02
N ASN A 45 -23.56 3.33 16.18
CA ASN A 45 -24.95 2.89 16.27
C ASN A 45 -25.98 3.78 15.55
N LYS A 46 -25.58 4.98 15.09
CA LYS A 46 -26.44 5.94 14.40
C LYS A 46 -26.53 5.74 12.89
N PHE A 47 -25.66 4.93 12.30
CA PHE A 47 -25.56 4.72 10.86
C PHE A 47 -25.36 3.23 10.54
N PRO A 48 -25.72 2.76 9.33
CA PRO A 48 -25.63 1.34 9.00
C PRO A 48 -24.22 0.78 9.11
N ILE A 49 -24.11 -0.49 9.52
CA ILE A 49 -22.84 -1.23 9.67
C ILE A 49 -22.05 -1.26 8.34
N PHE A 50 -22.79 -1.42 7.23
CA PHE A 50 -22.27 -1.48 5.88
C PHE A 50 -23.02 -0.50 4.99
N SER A 51 -22.34 0.56 4.55
CA SER A 51 -22.79 1.48 3.51
C SER A 51 -21.59 2.21 2.92
N SER A 52 -21.64 2.47 1.61
CA SER A 52 -20.69 3.33 0.90
C SER A 52 -20.96 4.82 1.10
N ASP A 53 -22.12 5.18 1.68
CA ASP A 53 -22.48 6.56 1.91
C ASP A 53 -21.76 7.15 3.12
N LEU A 54 -21.65 8.48 3.11
CA LEU A 54 -21.13 9.27 4.21
C LEU A 54 -22.28 9.79 5.06
N PHE A 55 -22.05 9.92 6.37
CA PHE A 55 -23.06 10.30 7.34
C PHE A 55 -22.60 11.48 8.21
N THR A 56 -23.56 12.31 8.63
CA THR A 56 -23.35 13.29 9.69
C THR A 56 -23.30 12.61 11.06
N ALA A 57 -22.94 13.35 12.12
CA ALA A 57 -22.91 12.82 13.49
C ALA A 57 -24.29 12.38 14.03
N GLN A 58 -25.37 12.72 13.30
CA GLN A 58 -26.76 12.40 13.59
C GLN A 58 -27.27 11.22 12.75
N GLY A 59 -26.47 10.67 11.83
CA GLY A 59 -26.86 9.54 10.97
C GLY A 59 -27.60 9.93 9.68
N GLN A 60 -27.67 11.23 9.35
CA GLN A 60 -28.20 11.70 8.06
C GLN A 60 -27.14 11.57 6.97
N GLN A 61 -27.53 11.39 5.71
CA GLN A 61 -26.59 11.38 4.59
C GLN A 61 -25.84 12.72 4.50
N TYR A 62 -24.54 12.65 4.27
CA TYR A 62 -23.66 13.81 4.20
C TYR A 62 -23.69 14.42 2.79
N ASN A 63 -24.19 15.65 2.68
CA ASN A 63 -24.24 16.38 1.42
C ASN A 63 -22.87 16.96 1.05
N ILE A 64 -22.14 16.29 0.15
CA ILE A 64 -20.80 16.71 -0.30
C ILE A 64 -20.90 17.94 -1.21
N SER A 65 -21.91 17.99 -2.09
CA SER A 65 -22.10 19.06 -3.07
C SER A 65 -22.37 20.41 -2.41
N ALA A 66 -22.91 20.43 -1.19
CA ALA A 66 -23.14 21.67 -0.45
C ALA A 66 -21.83 22.34 0.00
N ILE A 67 -20.78 21.56 0.27
CA ILE A 67 -19.51 22.01 0.83
C ILE A 67 -18.50 22.39 -0.26
N VAL A 68 -18.63 21.82 -1.45
CA VAL A 68 -17.69 22.08 -2.55
C VAL A 68 -18.14 23.33 -3.31
N ASN A 69 -17.25 24.32 -3.43
CA ASN A 69 -17.51 25.53 -4.21
C ASN A 69 -17.36 25.28 -5.73
N ASP A 70 -17.72 26.27 -6.56
CA ASP A 70 -17.60 26.17 -8.03
C ASP A 70 -16.15 26.01 -8.53
N LYS A 71 -15.16 26.23 -7.67
CA LYS A 71 -13.73 26.02 -7.94
C LYS A 71 -13.22 24.65 -7.48
N PHE A 72 -14.10 23.76 -7.03
CA PHE A 72 -13.77 22.46 -6.44
C PHE A 72 -12.93 22.54 -5.15
N GLU A 73 -13.01 23.65 -4.43
CA GLU A 73 -12.41 23.82 -3.11
C GLU A 73 -13.46 23.60 -2.01
N ILE A 74 -12.99 23.16 -0.84
CA ILE A 74 -13.84 22.94 0.34
C ILE A 74 -14.17 24.30 0.98
N ASP A 75 -15.46 24.62 1.03
CA ASP A 75 -15.99 25.75 1.80
C ASP A 75 -15.96 25.39 3.29
N LEU A 76 -14.93 25.88 3.98
CA LEU A 76 -14.72 25.63 5.40
C LEU A 76 -15.88 26.13 6.26
N ALA A 77 -16.55 27.23 5.89
CA ALA A 77 -17.67 27.74 6.68
C ALA A 77 -18.84 26.75 6.66
N LYS A 78 -19.22 26.26 5.47
CA LYS A 78 -20.28 25.25 5.32
C LYS A 78 -19.89 23.90 5.92
N TYR A 79 -18.60 23.53 5.85
CA TYR A 79 -18.10 22.34 6.51
C TYR A 79 -18.25 22.41 8.04
N HIS A 80 -17.95 23.57 8.64
CA HIS A 80 -18.11 23.77 10.07
C HIS A 80 -19.59 23.70 10.51
N ASP A 81 -20.51 24.20 9.68
CA ASP A 81 -21.96 24.10 9.94
C ASP A 81 -22.48 22.65 9.87
N GLN A 82 -22.02 21.89 8.87
CA GLN A 82 -22.47 20.51 8.65
C GLN A 82 -21.76 19.49 9.56
N GLY A 83 -20.58 19.85 10.07
CA GLY A 83 -19.80 19.07 11.01
C GLY A 83 -18.97 17.96 10.36
N ARG A 84 -18.33 17.15 11.22
CA ARG A 84 -17.41 16.10 10.79
C ARG A 84 -18.12 15.00 10.00
N ILE A 85 -17.45 14.52 8.95
CA ILE A 85 -17.86 13.37 8.16
C ILE A 85 -17.66 12.09 8.98
N ASN A 86 -18.68 11.25 9.02
CA ASN A 86 -18.60 9.88 9.52
C ASN A 86 -18.86 8.90 8.38
N MET A 87 -18.31 7.70 8.52
CA MET A 87 -18.45 6.62 7.56
C MET A 87 -18.82 5.34 8.29
N SER A 88 -19.35 4.35 7.58
CA SER A 88 -19.76 3.10 8.20
C SER A 88 -18.58 2.38 8.86
N MET A 89 -18.89 1.63 9.94
CA MET A 89 -17.88 0.96 10.76
C MET A 89 -17.04 -0.04 9.95
N PHE A 90 -17.66 -0.68 8.95
CA PHE A 90 -16.97 -1.57 8.00
C PHE A 90 -15.85 -0.85 7.25
N PHE A 91 -16.13 0.32 6.65
CA PHE A 91 -15.11 1.06 5.90
C PHE A 91 -14.04 1.63 6.83
N ALA A 92 -14.44 2.19 7.99
CA ALA A 92 -13.49 2.74 8.96
C ALA A 92 -12.45 1.70 9.43
N LEU A 93 -12.91 0.50 9.79
CA LEU A 93 -12.00 -0.59 10.20
C LEU A 93 -11.16 -1.11 9.03
N THR A 94 -11.76 -1.25 7.84
CA THR A 94 -11.03 -1.74 6.67
C THR A 94 -9.88 -0.81 6.30
N TYR A 95 -10.09 0.51 6.32
CA TYR A 95 -9.01 1.48 6.14
C TYR A 95 -8.01 1.46 7.29
N GLY A 96 -8.47 1.36 8.54
CA GLY A 96 -7.59 1.26 9.71
C GLY A 96 -6.62 0.07 9.62
N PHE A 97 -7.15 -1.12 9.29
CA PHE A 97 -6.31 -2.29 9.04
C PHE A 97 -5.43 -2.13 7.79
N GLY A 98 -5.93 -1.48 6.73
CA GLY A 98 -5.15 -1.16 5.54
C GLY A 98 -3.94 -0.25 5.79
N PHE A 99 -4.02 0.67 6.76
CA PHE A 99 -2.85 1.43 7.21
C PHE A 99 -1.94 0.59 8.11
N ALA A 100 -2.52 -0.27 8.96
CA ALA A 100 -1.75 -1.17 9.82
C ALA A 100 -0.93 -2.19 9.03
N THR A 101 -1.38 -2.63 7.84
CA THR A 101 -0.58 -3.54 6.99
C THR A 101 0.69 -2.87 6.48
N ILE A 102 0.67 -1.56 6.19
CA ILE A 102 1.88 -0.81 5.79
C ILE A 102 2.90 -0.82 6.93
N ASP A 103 2.47 -0.45 8.14
CA ASP A 103 3.33 -0.41 9.31
C ASP A 103 3.84 -1.81 9.72
N SER A 104 2.96 -2.82 9.64
CA SER A 104 3.32 -4.23 9.85
C SER A 104 4.37 -4.70 8.84
N THR A 105 4.24 -4.32 7.57
CA THR A 105 5.21 -4.68 6.52
C THR A 105 6.57 -4.05 6.81
N ILE A 106 6.60 -2.77 7.17
CA ILE A 106 7.84 -2.07 7.54
C ILE A 106 8.47 -2.75 8.75
N THR A 107 7.70 -2.99 9.81
CA THR A 107 8.18 -3.65 11.02
C THR A 107 8.71 -5.05 10.72
N HIS A 108 8.02 -5.84 9.91
CA HIS A 108 8.42 -7.18 9.51
C HIS A 108 9.74 -7.17 8.73
N VAL A 109 9.90 -6.26 7.76
CA VAL A 109 11.13 -6.13 6.97
C VAL A 109 12.29 -5.67 7.86
N VAL A 110 12.08 -4.65 8.70
CA VAL A 110 13.12 -4.09 9.56
C VAL A 110 13.56 -5.09 10.63
N CYS A 111 12.62 -5.74 11.33
CA CYS A 111 12.95 -6.64 12.44
C CYS A 111 13.54 -7.97 11.99
N LEU A 112 13.01 -8.58 10.92
CA LEU A 112 13.47 -9.91 10.49
C LEU A 112 14.64 -9.84 9.51
N TYR A 113 14.59 -8.90 8.57
CA TYR A 113 15.57 -8.82 7.48
C TYR A 113 16.50 -7.61 7.60
N GLY A 114 16.27 -6.68 8.53
CA GLY A 114 17.08 -5.46 8.66
C GLY A 114 18.57 -5.72 8.87
N ARG A 115 18.93 -6.77 9.62
CA ARG A 115 20.34 -7.15 9.82
C ARG A 115 20.98 -7.64 8.53
N GLU A 116 20.30 -8.53 7.80
CA GLU A 116 20.79 -9.03 6.51
C GLU A 116 20.90 -7.92 5.47
N ILE A 117 19.91 -7.01 5.43
CA ILE A 117 19.92 -5.82 4.58
C ILE A 117 21.18 -5.01 4.84
N MET A 118 21.47 -4.72 6.12
CA MET A 118 22.62 -3.90 6.49
C MET A 118 23.95 -4.58 6.16
N GLU A 119 24.07 -5.89 6.39
CA GLU A 119 25.25 -6.67 6.03
C GLU A 119 25.49 -6.66 4.51
N ARG A 120 24.45 -6.90 3.70
CA ARG A 120 24.52 -6.87 2.23
C ARG A 120 24.82 -5.47 1.71
N TYR A 121 24.26 -4.44 2.33
CA TYR A 121 24.55 -3.03 2.02
C TYR A 121 26.01 -2.68 2.32
N HIS A 122 26.56 -3.15 3.43
CA HIS A 122 27.97 -2.96 3.76
C HIS A 122 28.90 -3.73 2.81
N ALA A 123 28.56 -4.98 2.47
CA ALA A 123 29.31 -5.79 1.52
C ALA A 123 29.29 -5.18 0.11
N SER A 124 28.15 -4.62 -0.31
CA SER A 124 27.99 -3.88 -1.57
C SER A 124 28.98 -2.73 -1.69
N THR A 125 29.27 -2.05 -0.59
CA THR A 125 30.14 -0.87 -0.59
C THR A 125 31.59 -1.24 -0.86
N LYS A 126 31.99 -2.47 -0.51
CA LYS A 126 33.36 -2.99 -0.68
C LYS A 126 33.53 -3.80 -1.96
N GLY A 127 32.44 -4.11 -2.67
CA GLY A 127 32.45 -4.88 -3.90
C GLY A 127 33.13 -4.13 -5.04
N LYS A 128 34.05 -4.81 -5.75
CA LYS A 128 34.62 -4.27 -6.99
C LYS A 128 33.54 -4.26 -8.07
N GLU A 129 33.45 -3.15 -8.79
CA GLU A 129 32.59 -3.02 -9.95
C GLU A 129 32.97 -4.07 -11.01
N ASP A 130 32.01 -4.88 -11.44
CA ASP A 130 32.22 -5.93 -12.41
C ASP A 130 32.48 -5.36 -13.82
N ILE A 131 33.10 -6.18 -14.67
CA ILE A 131 33.44 -5.77 -16.04
C ILE A 131 32.17 -5.45 -16.84
N HIS A 132 31.08 -6.16 -16.58
CA HIS A 132 29.79 -5.93 -17.23
C HIS A 132 29.24 -4.52 -16.93
N THR A 133 29.18 -4.10 -15.67
CA THR A 133 28.71 -2.73 -15.32
C THR A 133 29.60 -1.66 -15.95
N LYS A 134 30.91 -1.87 -15.97
CA LYS A 134 31.86 -0.94 -16.62
C LYS A 134 31.61 -0.79 -18.11
N LEU A 135 31.32 -1.88 -18.81
CA LEU A 135 31.01 -1.85 -20.25
C LEU A 135 29.64 -1.22 -20.50
N MET A 136 28.65 -1.48 -19.64
CA MET A 136 27.30 -0.92 -19.77
C MET A 136 27.26 0.60 -19.57
N LYS A 137 28.18 1.18 -18.79
CA LYS A 137 28.30 2.65 -18.63
C LYS A 137 28.60 3.42 -19.93
N ASN A 138 29.11 2.75 -20.96
CA ASN A 138 29.39 3.37 -22.26
C ASN A 138 28.13 3.54 -23.12
N TYR A 139 27.00 2.91 -22.75
CA TYR A 139 25.76 3.02 -23.49
C TYR A 139 24.92 4.20 -22.95
N LYS A 140 24.32 4.96 -23.87
CA LYS A 140 23.43 6.07 -23.52
C LYS A 140 22.07 5.54 -23.07
N ASP A 141 21.55 6.08 -21.96
CA ASP A 141 20.21 5.74 -21.49
C ASP A 141 19.14 6.10 -22.53
N ILE A 142 18.28 5.13 -22.82
CA ILE A 142 17.14 5.29 -23.73
C ILE A 142 15.87 5.60 -22.93
N PRO A 143 15.08 6.62 -23.33
CA PRO A 143 13.81 6.91 -22.70
C PRO A 143 12.85 5.72 -22.72
N SER A 144 12.15 5.50 -21.60
CA SER A 144 11.18 4.40 -21.43
C SER A 144 10.04 4.44 -22.45
N CYS A 145 9.68 5.63 -22.94
CA CYS A 145 8.66 5.81 -23.98
C CYS A 145 9.08 5.19 -25.32
N ILE A 146 10.37 5.19 -25.68
CA ILE A 146 10.86 4.55 -26.91
C ILE A 146 10.79 3.03 -26.80
N ILE A 147 11.09 2.47 -25.62
CA ILE A 147 10.97 1.03 -25.36
C ILE A 147 9.50 0.60 -25.45
N THR A 148 8.60 1.39 -24.85
CA THR A 148 7.16 1.11 -24.91
C THR A 148 6.64 1.21 -26.35
N ALA A 149 7.11 2.19 -27.13
CA ALA A 149 6.69 2.37 -28.53
C ALA A 149 7.23 1.29 -29.48
N THR A 150 8.45 0.76 -29.25
CA THR A 150 9.08 -0.21 -30.16
C THR A 150 8.81 -1.67 -29.78
N ALA A 151 8.81 -1.99 -28.48
CA ALA A 151 8.66 -3.34 -27.97
C ALA A 151 7.24 -3.64 -27.44
N ASN A 152 6.37 -2.64 -27.34
CA ASN A 152 5.05 -2.74 -26.72
C ASN A 152 5.09 -3.32 -25.28
N GLN A 153 6.22 -3.14 -24.60
CA GLN A 153 6.42 -3.54 -23.20
C GLN A 153 6.53 -2.28 -22.34
N THR A 154 5.54 -2.07 -21.48
CA THR A 154 5.56 -1.00 -20.49
C THR A 154 6.46 -1.41 -19.33
N PRO A 155 7.53 -0.65 -19.02
CA PRO A 155 8.36 -0.93 -17.86
C PRO A 155 7.52 -0.89 -16.59
N GLY A 156 7.53 -1.99 -15.83
CA GLY A 156 6.81 -2.05 -14.56
C GLY A 156 7.39 -1.08 -13.53
N LEU A 157 6.58 -0.73 -12.52
CA LEU A 157 6.97 0.18 -11.43
C LEU A 157 8.31 -0.24 -10.77
N ASN A 158 8.55 -1.54 -10.69
CA ASN A 158 9.77 -2.14 -10.20
C ASN A 158 11.04 -1.60 -10.89
N ILE A 159 11.03 -1.51 -12.22
CA ILE A 159 12.18 -1.04 -13.02
C ILE A 159 12.36 0.48 -12.86
N ILE A 160 11.25 1.22 -12.75
CA ILE A 160 11.29 2.67 -12.56
C ILE A 160 11.90 3.02 -11.20
N THR A 161 11.49 2.33 -10.13
CA THR A 161 12.05 2.55 -8.78
C THR A 161 13.54 2.25 -8.71
N GLU A 162 13.99 1.19 -9.37
CA GLU A 162 15.41 0.84 -9.50
C GLU A 162 16.19 1.89 -10.30
N TYR A 163 15.61 2.42 -11.38
CA TYR A 163 16.24 3.47 -12.17
C TYR A 163 16.40 4.78 -11.38
N ILE A 164 15.34 5.22 -10.68
CA ILE A 164 15.38 6.44 -9.86
C ILE A 164 16.39 6.30 -8.72
N PHE A 165 16.39 5.18 -7.99
CA PHE A 165 17.34 4.97 -6.90
C PHE A 165 18.78 4.86 -7.42
N GLY A 166 18.98 4.24 -8.59
CA GLY A 166 20.27 4.20 -9.27
C GLY A 166 20.81 5.58 -9.67
N LEU A 167 19.92 6.52 -10.01
CA LEU A 167 20.28 7.93 -10.26
C LEU A 167 20.61 8.69 -8.97
N ILE A 168 19.88 8.44 -7.87
CA ILE A 168 20.14 9.06 -6.57
C ILE A 168 21.46 8.55 -5.97
N TYR A 169 21.76 7.27 -6.14
CA TYR A 169 22.91 6.60 -5.53
C TYR A 169 23.76 5.86 -6.56
N THR A 170 24.50 6.65 -7.35
CA THR A 170 25.26 6.17 -8.51
C THR A 170 26.44 5.26 -8.13
N GLY A 171 26.69 4.26 -8.96
CA GLY A 171 27.86 3.37 -8.84
C GLY A 171 27.74 2.25 -7.79
N ARG A 172 26.58 2.07 -7.15
CA ARG A 172 26.34 1.01 -6.16
C ARG A 172 25.16 0.11 -6.56
N PRO A 173 25.35 -0.78 -7.55
CA PRO A 173 24.28 -1.60 -8.11
C PRO A 173 23.67 -2.58 -7.08
N ILE A 174 24.48 -3.13 -6.17
CA ILE A 174 23.97 -4.06 -5.15
C ILE A 174 23.06 -3.33 -4.14
N ALA A 175 23.36 -2.08 -3.78
CA ALA A 175 22.45 -1.27 -2.96
C ALA A 175 21.12 -1.01 -3.66
N ASN A 176 21.14 -0.80 -4.98
CA ASN A 176 19.94 -0.64 -5.79
C ASN A 176 19.09 -1.92 -5.83
N VAL A 177 19.73 -3.07 -6.02
CA VAL A 177 19.05 -4.38 -5.97
C VAL A 177 18.48 -4.65 -4.58
N CYS A 178 19.19 -4.33 -3.49
CA CYS A 178 18.65 -4.43 -2.14
C CYS A 178 17.41 -3.54 -1.95
N PHE A 179 17.48 -2.28 -2.37
CA PHE A 179 16.33 -1.36 -2.29
C PHE A 179 15.11 -1.93 -3.03
N LYS A 180 15.31 -2.44 -4.24
CA LYS A 180 14.27 -3.08 -5.05
C LYS A 180 13.69 -4.33 -4.38
N THR A 181 14.54 -5.25 -3.93
CA THR A 181 14.10 -6.52 -3.36
C THR A 181 13.31 -6.31 -2.07
N TYR A 182 13.78 -5.43 -1.18
CA TYR A 182 13.10 -5.22 0.10
C TYR A 182 11.99 -4.16 0.02
N GLY A 183 12.09 -3.20 -0.90
CA GLY A 183 11.07 -2.16 -1.09
C GLY A 183 9.91 -2.62 -1.96
N TYR A 184 10.16 -3.24 -3.10
CA TYR A 184 9.10 -3.63 -4.03
C TYR A 184 8.68 -5.09 -3.86
N ILE A 185 9.64 -6.03 -3.85
CA ILE A 185 9.31 -7.47 -3.84
C ILE A 185 8.69 -7.86 -2.49
N SER A 186 9.25 -7.42 -1.35
CA SER A 186 8.64 -7.72 -0.05
C SER A 186 7.24 -7.13 0.09
N MET A 187 6.98 -5.91 -0.41
CA MET A 187 5.64 -5.33 -0.40
C MET A 187 4.68 -6.07 -1.32
N ALA A 188 5.11 -6.45 -2.53
CA ALA A 188 4.30 -7.21 -3.47
C ALA A 188 3.97 -8.64 -2.97
N GLN A 189 4.82 -9.21 -2.11
CA GLN A 189 4.61 -10.53 -1.49
C GLN A 189 3.91 -10.46 -0.13
N ALA A 190 3.83 -9.26 0.48
CA ALA A 190 3.13 -9.04 1.75
C ALA A 190 1.63 -8.80 1.59
N VAL A 191 1.15 -8.59 0.36
CA VAL A 191 -0.27 -8.41 0.00
C VAL A 191 -0.87 -9.70 -0.53
#